data_AF-A0A6J3ADN3-F1
#
_entry.id   AF-A0A6J3ADN3-F1
#
_cell.length_a   1.000
_cell.length_b   1.000
_cell.length_c   1.000
_cell.angle_alpha   90.00
_cell.angle_beta   90.00
_cell.angle_gamma   90.00
#
_symmetry.space_group_name_H-M   'P 1'
#
loop_
_entity.id
_entity.type
_entity.pdbx_description
1 polymer ?
#
loop_
_entity_poly.entity_id
_entity_poly.type
_entity_poly.pdbx_seq_one_letter_code
_entity_poly.pdbx_strand_id
1 'polypeptide(L)'
;MAALDSKASGKMGMRAVVYYMTTTIIAVVIGIIIVIIIHPGKGTKENMHREGKIVQVTAADAFLDLIRNMFPPNLVEACFKQFKTNYEKRSFRVPIQPNETLMGAVINNVSEAMETLTRITEELVPVPGSVNGVNALGLVVFSMCFGFVIGNMKEQGQALREFFDSLNEAIMRLVAVIMWYAPLGILFLIAGKIVEMEDMGVIGGQLAMYTVTVIVGLLIHAVIVLPLLYFLVTRKNPWVFIGGLLQALITALGTSSSSATLPITFKCLEENNGVDKRVTRFVLPVGATINMDGTALYEALAAIFIAQVNNFELNFGQIITISITATAASIGAAGIPQAGLVTMVIVLTSVGLPTDDITLIIAVDWFLDRLRTTTNVLGDSLGAGIVEHLSRHELKNRDVEMGNSVIEENEMKKPYQLIAQESEIEKPIDSETKM
;
A
#
# COMPACT_ATOMS: atom_id res chain seq x y z
N MET A 1 17.65 0.64 3.65
CA MET A 1 18.39 1.60 2.79
C MET A 1 19.78 1.96 3.29
N ALA A 2 20.03 2.03 4.61
CA ALA A 2 21.39 2.26 5.13
C ALA A 2 22.40 1.21 4.66
N ALA A 3 21.90 0.02 4.36
CA ALA A 3 22.62 -1.05 3.73
C ALA A 3 22.60 -1.01 2.20
N LEU A 4 22.44 0.13 1.51
CA LEU A 4 22.60 0.31 0.04
C LEU A 4 23.40 1.60 -0.24
N ASP A 5 24.29 1.60 -1.23
CA ASP A 5 24.94 2.85 -1.70
C ASP A 5 23.88 3.76 -2.33
N SER A 6 24.02 5.08 -2.16
CA SER A 6 23.11 6.12 -2.66
C SER A 6 22.76 5.96 -4.15
N LYS A 7 23.75 5.69 -5.02
CA LYS A 7 23.54 5.48 -6.46
C LYS A 7 22.86 4.15 -6.78
N ALA A 8 23.21 3.09 -6.05
CA ALA A 8 22.59 1.77 -6.21
C ALA A 8 21.13 1.78 -5.72
N SER A 9 20.87 2.40 -4.58
CA SER A 9 19.54 2.59 -4.00
C SER A 9 18.63 3.38 -4.93
N GLY A 10 19.14 4.44 -5.58
CA GLY A 10 18.39 5.20 -6.58
C GLY A 10 17.98 4.37 -7.79
N LYS A 11 18.89 3.55 -8.33
CA LYS A 11 18.60 2.66 -9.48
C LYS A 11 17.61 1.55 -9.12
N MET A 12 17.79 0.92 -7.97
CA MET A 12 16.86 -0.12 -7.48
C MET A 12 15.47 0.46 -7.24
N GLY A 13 15.39 1.64 -6.61
CA GLY A 13 14.14 2.35 -6.40
C GLY A 13 13.43 2.72 -7.71
N MET A 14 14.18 3.26 -8.68
CA MET A 14 13.62 3.57 -10.00
C MET A 14 13.06 2.32 -10.68
N ARG A 15 13.77 1.19 -10.64
CA ARG A 15 13.29 -0.08 -11.21
C ARG A 15 11.99 -0.54 -10.55
N ALA A 16 11.90 -0.45 -9.23
CA ALA A 16 10.68 -0.80 -8.49
C ALA A 16 9.50 0.11 -8.85
N VAL A 17 9.70 1.44 -8.86
CA VAL A 17 8.65 2.40 -9.22
C VAL A 17 8.18 2.21 -10.67
N VAL A 18 9.10 2.00 -11.61
CA VAL A 18 8.75 1.72 -13.01
C VAL A 18 7.94 0.42 -13.12
N TYR A 19 8.35 -0.62 -12.40
CA TYR A 19 7.59 -1.87 -12.34
C TYR A 19 6.17 -1.64 -11.82
N TYR A 20 6.01 -1.01 -10.65
CA TYR A 20 4.69 -0.73 -10.06
C TYR A 20 3.78 0.09 -10.97
N MET A 21 4.28 1.20 -11.51
CA MET A 21 3.49 2.01 -12.43
C MET A 21 3.07 1.21 -13.67
N THR A 22 3.94 0.35 -14.19
CA THR A 22 3.65 -0.45 -15.38
C THR A 22 2.62 -1.53 -15.08
N THR A 23 2.77 -2.30 -13.99
CA THR A 23 1.81 -3.36 -13.64
C THR A 23 0.44 -2.80 -13.33
N THR A 24 0.38 -1.68 -12.60
CA THR A 24 -0.89 -1.07 -12.20
C THR A 24 -1.63 -0.51 -13.42
N ILE A 25 -0.93 0.16 -14.35
CA ILE A 25 -1.55 0.62 -15.61
C ILE A 25 -2.06 -0.57 -16.43
N ILE A 26 -1.29 -1.66 -16.53
CA ILE A 26 -1.73 -2.87 -17.23
C ILE A 26 -2.97 -3.47 -16.55
N ALA A 27 -3.02 -3.52 -15.22
CA ALA A 27 -4.16 -4.03 -14.46
C ALA A 27 -5.43 -3.21 -14.73
N VAL A 28 -5.31 -1.88 -14.72
CA VAL A 28 -6.41 -0.96 -15.05
C VAL A 28 -6.90 -1.17 -16.47
N VAL A 29 -6.00 -1.25 -17.45
CA VAL A 29 -6.35 -1.49 -18.86
C VAL A 29 -7.10 -2.82 -19.03
N ILE A 30 -6.67 -3.88 -18.34
CA ILE A 30 -7.37 -5.17 -18.32
C ILE A 30 -8.78 -5.03 -17.75
N GLY A 31 -8.92 -4.33 -16.62
CA GLY A 31 -10.22 -4.06 -16.00
C GLY A 31 -11.19 -3.34 -16.96
N ILE A 32 -10.70 -2.29 -17.63
CA ILE A 32 -11.46 -1.51 -18.63
C ILE A 32 -11.85 -2.38 -19.83
N ILE A 33 -10.92 -3.18 -20.38
CA ILE A 33 -11.21 -4.03 -21.54
C ILE A 33 -12.27 -5.07 -21.20
N ILE A 34 -12.12 -5.77 -20.07
CA ILE A 34 -13.04 -6.85 -19.71
C ILE A 34 -14.45 -6.33 -19.42
N VAL A 35 -14.58 -5.20 -18.71
CA VAL A 35 -15.90 -4.64 -18.40
C VAL A 35 -16.62 -4.07 -19.61
N ILE A 36 -15.87 -3.55 -20.59
CA ILE A 36 -16.41 -3.10 -21.87
C ILE A 36 -16.76 -4.30 -22.76
N ILE A 37 -16.09 -5.45 -22.64
CA ILE A 37 -16.50 -6.64 -23.41
C ILE A 37 -17.76 -7.26 -22.80
N ILE A 38 -17.77 -7.50 -21.48
CA ILE A 38 -18.83 -8.26 -20.80
C ILE A 38 -20.09 -7.41 -20.58
N HIS A 39 -19.96 -6.10 -20.34
CA HIS A 39 -21.05 -5.19 -19.99
C HIS A 39 -21.95 -5.66 -18.82
N PRO A 40 -21.38 -5.93 -17.63
CA PRO A 40 -22.16 -6.48 -16.51
C PRO A 40 -23.29 -5.56 -16.02
N GLY A 41 -23.26 -4.26 -16.31
CA GLY A 41 -24.30 -3.31 -15.89
C GLY A 41 -25.51 -3.19 -16.83
N LYS A 42 -25.49 -3.79 -18.03
CA LYS A 42 -26.62 -3.75 -18.97
C LYS A 42 -27.64 -4.86 -18.63
N GLY A 43 -28.82 -4.49 -18.14
CA GLY A 43 -29.89 -5.44 -17.76
C GLY A 43 -31.05 -4.78 -16.96
N THR A 44 -32.04 -5.57 -16.53
CA THR A 44 -33.22 -5.08 -15.80
C THR A 44 -32.90 -4.71 -14.35
N LYS A 45 -33.19 -3.48 -13.95
CA LYS A 45 -32.87 -2.89 -12.63
C LYS A 45 -33.68 -3.44 -11.44
N GLU A 46 -34.48 -4.49 -11.62
CA GLU A 46 -35.61 -4.80 -10.73
C GLU A 46 -35.24 -5.25 -9.30
N ASN A 47 -33.97 -5.50 -8.96
CA ASN A 47 -33.58 -5.99 -7.63
C ASN A 47 -32.32 -5.35 -7.02
N MET A 48 -31.94 -4.12 -7.42
CA MET A 48 -30.77 -3.46 -6.81
C MET A 48 -31.19 -2.58 -5.62
N HIS A 49 -31.03 -3.09 -4.40
CA HIS A 49 -31.26 -2.31 -3.18
C HIS A 49 -30.14 -1.31 -2.93
N ARG A 50 -30.51 -0.04 -2.79
CA ARG A 50 -29.62 1.07 -2.41
C ARG A 50 -29.78 1.34 -0.92
N GLU A 51 -28.94 0.73 -0.09
CA GLU A 51 -28.91 1.01 1.35
C GLU A 51 -27.53 1.56 1.76
N GLY A 52 -27.54 2.72 2.41
CA GLY A 52 -26.35 3.38 2.95
C GLY A 52 -26.22 4.84 2.54
N LYS A 53 -25.68 5.67 3.43
CA LYS A 53 -25.21 7.03 3.11
C LYS A 53 -23.70 7.01 3.09
N ILE A 54 -23.09 7.34 1.96
CA ILE A 54 -21.64 7.46 1.86
C ILE A 54 -21.27 8.93 2.12
N VAL A 55 -20.26 9.14 2.97
CA VAL A 55 -19.72 10.48 3.21
C VAL A 55 -19.02 10.92 1.92
N GLN A 56 -19.56 11.95 1.26
CA GLN A 56 -18.92 12.53 0.09
C GLN A 56 -17.61 13.20 0.52
N VAL A 57 -16.50 12.71 -0.04
CA VAL A 57 -15.17 13.30 0.12
C VAL A 57 -14.77 13.87 -1.23
N THR A 58 -14.29 15.11 -1.23
CA THR A 58 -13.79 15.73 -2.45
C THR A 58 -12.48 15.06 -2.85
N ALA A 59 -12.32 14.72 -4.14
CA ALA A 59 -11.09 14.12 -4.68
C ALA A 59 -9.82 14.93 -4.34
N ALA A 60 -9.93 16.26 -4.33
CA ALA A 60 -8.83 17.16 -3.94
C ALA A 60 -8.41 16.97 -2.47
N ASP A 61 -9.36 16.86 -1.55
CA ASP A 61 -9.07 16.65 -0.13
C ASP A 61 -8.43 15.28 0.11
N ALA A 62 -8.89 14.24 -0.58
CA ALA A 62 -8.28 12.91 -0.48
C ALA A 62 -6.83 12.89 -0.98
N PHE A 63 -6.53 13.61 -2.07
CA PHE A 63 -5.15 13.75 -2.56
C PHE A 63 -4.27 14.57 -1.60
N LEU A 64 -4.81 15.64 -1.02
CA LEU A 64 -4.11 16.42 0.00
C LEU A 64 -3.86 15.59 1.27
N ASP A 65 -4.81 14.75 1.66
CA ASP A 65 -4.66 13.82 2.78
C ASP A 65 -3.59 12.77 2.52
N LEU A 66 -3.46 12.29 1.29
CA LEU A 66 -2.35 11.41 0.90
C LEU A 66 -1.00 12.09 1.15
N ILE A 67 -0.83 13.33 0.68
CA ILE A 67 0.40 14.11 0.87
C ILE A 67 0.65 14.38 2.37
N ARG A 68 -0.39 14.77 3.13
CA ARG A 68 -0.28 14.99 4.58
C ARG A 68 0.14 13.71 5.32
N ASN A 69 -0.36 12.56 4.89
CA ASN A 69 0.03 11.28 5.47
C ASN A 69 1.46 10.86 5.10
N MET A 70 2.01 11.28 3.96
CA MET A 70 3.43 11.06 3.64
C MET A 70 4.39 11.77 4.61
N PHE A 71 3.95 12.91 5.18
CA PHE A 71 4.74 13.72 6.10
C PHE A 71 3.99 13.90 7.44
N PRO A 72 3.92 12.85 8.28
CA PRO A 72 3.18 12.93 9.53
C PRO A 72 3.79 13.97 10.48
N PRO A 73 2.95 14.77 11.18
CA PRO A 73 3.45 15.78 12.11
C PRO A 73 4.14 15.16 13.34
N ASN A 74 3.82 13.91 13.67
CA ASN A 74 4.40 13.17 14.79
C ASN A 74 4.53 11.68 14.43
N LEU A 75 5.75 11.14 14.57
CA LEU A 75 6.05 9.74 14.26
C LEU A 75 5.45 8.75 15.26
N VAL A 76 5.35 9.13 16.53
CA VAL A 76 4.72 8.28 17.56
C VAL A 76 3.23 8.21 17.29
N GLU A 77 2.60 9.33 16.93
CA GLU A 77 1.19 9.36 16.57
C GLU A 77 0.91 8.58 15.27
N ALA A 78 1.82 8.64 14.30
CA ALA A 78 1.72 7.88 13.05
C ALA A 78 1.65 6.36 13.25
N CYS A 79 2.10 5.84 14.40
CA CYS A 79 1.98 4.42 14.73
C CYS A 79 0.55 3.97 15.02
N PHE A 80 -0.40 4.88 15.31
CA PHE A 80 -1.77 4.51 15.68
C PHE A 80 -2.86 5.46 15.15
N LYS A 81 -2.51 6.56 14.48
CA LYS A 81 -3.45 7.46 13.80
C LYS A 81 -3.00 7.83 12.39
N GLN A 82 -3.99 8.11 11.54
CA GLN A 82 -3.84 8.68 10.21
C GLN A 82 -4.61 10.00 10.11
N PHE A 83 -4.12 10.91 9.25
CA PHE A 83 -4.83 12.15 8.95
C PHE A 83 -5.98 11.88 7.98
N LYS A 84 -7.15 12.47 8.25
CA LYS A 84 -8.31 12.43 7.35
C LYS A 84 -9.11 13.72 7.49
N THR A 85 -9.41 14.39 6.38
CA THR A 85 -10.30 15.55 6.37
C THR A 85 -11.73 15.12 6.69
N ASN A 86 -12.30 15.76 7.70
CA ASN A 86 -13.71 15.62 8.06
C ASN A 86 -14.48 16.83 7.52
N TYR A 87 -15.79 16.69 7.35
CA TYR A 87 -16.65 17.81 6.93
C TYR A 87 -17.60 18.18 8.07
N GLU A 88 -17.52 19.43 8.49
CA GLU A 88 -18.45 20.00 9.46
C GLU A 88 -19.41 20.95 8.74
N LYS A 89 -20.69 20.90 9.12
CA LYS A 89 -21.69 21.85 8.65
C LYS A 89 -21.50 23.16 9.41
N ARG A 90 -21.07 24.21 8.72
CA ARG A 90 -21.13 25.58 9.25
C ARG A 90 -22.33 26.30 8.68
N SER A 91 -23.14 26.87 9.57
CA SER A 91 -24.27 27.71 9.20
C SER A 91 -23.83 29.16 9.07
N PHE A 92 -23.94 29.70 7.86
CA PHE A 92 -23.71 31.12 7.61
C PHE A 92 -25.05 31.85 7.47
N ARG A 93 -25.18 33.00 8.13
CA ARG A 93 -26.31 33.90 8.00
C ARG A 93 -26.05 34.82 6.81
N VAL A 94 -26.72 34.59 5.70
CA VAL A 94 -26.60 35.46 4.51
C VAL A 94 -27.74 36.49 4.53
N PRO A 95 -27.45 37.80 4.52
CA PRO A 95 -28.48 38.81 4.37
C PRO A 95 -29.05 38.79 2.95
N ILE A 96 -30.37 38.66 2.84
CA ILE A 96 -31.08 38.74 1.56
C ILE A 96 -31.15 40.22 1.14
N GLN A 97 -30.77 40.54 -0.11
CA GLN A 97 -31.03 41.87 -0.67
C GLN A 97 -32.54 42.05 -0.84
N PRO A 98 -33.16 43.10 -0.27
CA PRO A 98 -34.60 43.29 -0.35
C PRO A 98 -35.00 43.68 -1.77
N ASN A 99 -35.84 42.86 -2.42
CA ASN A 99 -36.59 43.30 -3.60
C ASN A 99 -37.73 44.25 -3.17
N GLU A 100 -38.19 45.13 -4.06
CA GLU A 100 -39.21 46.16 -3.77
C GLU A 100 -40.50 45.60 -3.13
N THR A 101 -40.87 44.36 -3.43
CA THR A 101 -42.02 43.65 -2.85
C THR A 101 -41.82 43.22 -1.38
N LEU A 102 -40.58 43.00 -0.95
CA LEU A 102 -40.23 42.64 0.43
C LEU A 102 -40.20 43.86 1.36
N MET A 103 -39.90 45.07 0.85
CA MET A 103 -39.94 46.29 1.66
C MET A 103 -41.34 46.61 2.20
N GLY A 104 -42.40 46.25 1.47
CA GLY A 104 -43.79 46.46 1.91
C GLY A 104 -44.19 45.58 3.11
N ALA A 105 -43.59 44.39 3.25
CA ALA A 105 -43.85 43.47 4.36
C ALA A 105 -43.05 43.83 5.64
N VAL A 106 -41.88 44.46 5.48
CA VAL A 106 -40.98 44.85 6.59
C VAL A 106 -41.60 45.92 7.49
N ILE A 107 -42.54 46.73 6.97
CA ILE A 107 -43.15 47.86 7.69
C ILE A 107 -44.08 47.40 8.83
N ASN A 108 -44.63 46.17 8.76
CA ASN A 108 -45.69 45.76 9.68
C ASN A 108 -45.22 44.86 10.84
N ASN A 109 -44.08 44.17 10.71
CA ASN A 109 -43.49 43.34 11.77
C ASN A 109 -41.95 43.25 11.62
N VAL A 110 -41.23 44.18 12.26
CA VAL A 110 -39.75 44.27 12.17
C VAL A 110 -39.05 43.00 12.67
N SER A 111 -39.62 42.31 13.65
CA SER A 111 -39.05 41.08 14.23
C SER A 111 -39.12 39.86 13.29
N GLU A 112 -40.27 39.62 12.65
CA GLU A 112 -40.42 38.55 11.64
C GLU A 112 -39.64 38.87 10.35
N ALA A 113 -39.58 40.15 9.98
CA ALA A 113 -38.85 40.59 8.80
C ALA A 113 -37.34 40.34 8.92
N MET A 114 -36.76 40.53 10.11
CA MET A 114 -35.33 40.27 10.34
C MET A 114 -34.99 38.77 10.29
N GLU A 115 -35.92 37.91 10.70
CA GLU A 115 -35.77 36.45 10.57
C GLU A 115 -35.94 36.00 9.11
N THR A 116 -36.89 36.61 8.38
CA THR A 116 -37.13 36.33 6.95
C THR A 116 -36.00 36.80 6.04
N LEU A 117 -35.29 37.88 6.41
CA LEU A 117 -34.16 38.45 5.67
C LEU A 117 -32.83 37.69 5.87
N THR A 118 -32.81 36.69 6.75
CA THR A 118 -31.59 35.94 7.07
C THR A 118 -31.74 34.49 6.61
N ARG A 119 -31.28 34.16 5.39
CA ARG A 119 -31.28 32.76 4.97
C ARG A 119 -30.10 32.05 5.63
N ILE A 120 -30.38 31.10 6.51
CA ILE A 120 -29.36 30.16 7.01
C ILE A 120 -28.98 29.27 5.83
N THR A 121 -27.78 29.46 5.31
CA THR A 121 -27.21 28.54 4.32
C THR A 121 -26.23 27.63 5.05
N GLU A 122 -26.47 26.32 4.99
CA GLU A 122 -25.54 25.31 5.48
C GLU A 122 -24.47 25.08 4.41
N GLU A 123 -23.21 25.30 4.75
CA GLU A 123 -22.07 24.96 3.89
C GLU A 123 -21.19 23.92 4.59
N LEU A 124 -20.78 22.90 3.84
CA LEU A 124 -19.87 21.87 4.31
C LEU A 124 -18.44 22.39 4.20
N VAL A 125 -17.78 22.59 5.34
CA VAL A 125 -16.40 23.09 5.39
C VAL A 125 -15.46 21.94 5.77
N PRO A 126 -14.35 21.72 5.03
CA PRO A 126 -13.36 20.72 5.40
C PRO A 126 -12.62 21.16 6.67
N VAL A 127 -12.58 20.28 7.67
CA VAL A 127 -11.85 20.47 8.93
C VAL A 127 -10.79 19.36 9.11
N PRO A 128 -9.64 19.66 9.73
CA PRO A 128 -8.64 18.65 10.05
C PRO A 128 -9.21 17.59 10.98
N GLY A 129 -9.07 16.32 10.59
CA GLY A 129 -9.50 15.18 11.39
C GLY A 129 -8.42 14.10 11.47
N SER A 130 -8.65 13.12 12.33
CA SER A 130 -7.81 11.93 12.42
C SER A 130 -8.67 10.68 12.53
N VAL A 131 -8.17 9.58 12.00
CA VAL A 131 -8.77 8.25 12.13
C VAL A 131 -7.80 7.31 12.81
N ASN A 132 -8.32 6.38 13.61
CA ASN A 132 -7.51 5.36 14.25
C ASN A 132 -7.01 4.36 13.20
N GLY A 133 -5.70 4.11 13.18
CA GLY A 133 -5.05 3.25 12.20
C GLY A 133 -3.58 3.61 12.03
N VAL A 134 -2.75 2.65 11.64
CA VAL A 134 -1.32 2.87 11.43
C VAL A 134 -1.09 3.66 10.14
N ASN A 135 -0.43 4.82 10.19
CA ASN A 135 0.01 5.53 8.99
C ASN A 135 1.27 4.87 8.40
N ALA A 136 1.08 3.72 7.74
CA ALA A 136 2.16 2.95 7.14
C ALA A 136 2.94 3.75 6.09
N LEU A 137 2.26 4.55 5.26
CA LEU A 137 2.88 5.36 4.22
C LEU A 137 3.87 6.38 4.81
N GLY A 138 3.45 7.15 5.82
CA GLY A 138 4.31 8.12 6.49
C GLY A 138 5.52 7.46 7.17
N LEU A 139 5.31 6.31 7.82
CA LEU A 139 6.39 5.55 8.44
C LEU A 139 7.40 5.01 7.41
N VAL A 140 6.93 4.58 6.24
CA VAL A 140 7.79 4.13 5.12
C VAL A 140 8.59 5.29 4.55
N VAL A 141 7.95 6.43 4.26
CA VAL A 141 8.63 7.63 3.74
C VAL A 141 9.68 8.13 4.72
N PHE A 142 9.33 8.21 6.01
CA PHE A 142 10.29 8.60 7.05
C PHE A 142 11.45 7.61 7.14
N SER A 143 11.18 6.31 7.20
CA SER A 143 12.20 5.26 7.34
C SER A 143 13.11 5.16 6.11
N MET A 144 12.60 5.48 4.93
CA MET A 144 13.35 5.64 3.68
C MET A 144 14.35 6.80 3.78
N CYS A 145 13.88 7.99 4.15
CA CYS A 145 14.73 9.17 4.33
C CYS A 145 15.77 8.96 5.45
N PHE A 146 15.33 8.43 6.60
CA PHE A 146 16.19 8.19 7.76
C PHE A 146 17.26 7.13 7.45
N GLY A 147 16.86 6.04 6.78
CA GLY A 147 17.79 5.01 6.32
C GLY A 147 18.80 5.52 5.29
N PHE A 148 18.40 6.46 4.42
CA PHE A 148 19.31 7.13 3.48
C PHE A 148 20.32 8.01 4.21
N VAL A 149 19.89 8.79 5.21
CA VAL A 149 20.79 9.63 6.03
C VAL A 149 21.81 8.76 6.78
N ILE A 150 21.38 7.71 7.49
CA ILE A 150 22.29 6.79 8.19
C ILE A 150 23.30 6.16 7.23
N GLY A 151 22.86 5.75 6.03
CA GLY A 151 23.75 5.20 5.01
C GLY A 151 24.87 6.14 4.57
N ASN A 152 24.60 7.45 4.55
CA ASN A 152 25.58 8.47 4.18
C ASN A 152 26.50 8.89 5.34
N MET A 153 26.15 8.57 6.59
CA MET A 153 26.95 8.90 7.78
C MET A 153 28.18 7.99 7.99
N LYS A 154 28.39 6.99 7.12
CA LYS A 154 29.53 6.04 7.17
C LYS A 154 29.72 5.46 8.58
N GLU A 155 30.90 5.61 9.18
CA GLU A 155 31.24 5.07 10.52
C GLU A 155 30.30 5.56 11.63
N GLN A 156 29.89 6.83 11.61
CA GLN A 156 28.97 7.37 12.62
C GLN A 156 27.58 6.73 12.56
N GLY A 157 27.17 6.26 11.37
CA GLY A 157 25.89 5.59 11.15
C GLY A 157 25.90 4.09 11.50
N GLN A 158 27.08 3.50 11.74
CA GLN A 158 27.23 2.05 11.87
C GLN A 158 26.48 1.49 13.09
N ALA A 159 26.60 2.13 14.25
CA ALA A 159 25.92 1.69 15.47
C ALA A 159 24.39 1.64 15.31
N LEU A 160 23.80 2.67 14.67
CA LEU A 160 22.36 2.69 14.39
C LEU A 160 21.97 1.61 13.37
N ARG A 161 22.79 1.40 12.33
CA ARG A 161 22.54 0.37 11.33
C ARG A 161 22.54 -1.04 11.96
N GLU A 162 23.53 -1.36 12.78
CA GLU A 162 23.63 -2.63 13.49
C GLU A 162 22.47 -2.84 14.48
N PHE A 163 22.05 -1.78 15.17
CA PHE A 163 20.86 -1.80 16.02
C PHE A 163 19.60 -2.18 15.23
N PHE A 164 19.31 -1.49 14.12
CA PHE A 164 18.13 -1.78 13.30
C PHE A 164 18.21 -3.15 12.62
N ASP A 165 19.38 -3.60 12.20
CA ASP A 165 19.56 -4.93 11.62
C ASP A 165 19.28 -6.03 12.68
N SER A 166 19.78 -5.85 13.91
CA SER A 166 19.50 -6.76 15.04
C SER A 166 18.02 -6.77 15.43
N LEU A 167 17.39 -5.60 15.47
CA LEU A 167 15.96 -5.46 15.75
C LEU A 167 15.11 -6.16 14.68
N ASN A 168 15.46 -5.98 13.40
CA ASN A 168 14.75 -6.62 12.30
C ASN A 168 14.87 -8.15 12.37
N GLU A 169 16.06 -8.68 12.67
CA GLU A 169 16.25 -10.12 12.84
C GLU A 169 15.41 -10.67 14.02
N ALA A 170 15.33 -9.94 15.13
CA ALA A 170 14.45 -10.30 16.24
C ALA A 170 12.96 -10.33 15.83
N ILE A 171 12.50 -9.35 15.05
CA ILE A 171 11.13 -9.30 14.52
C ILE A 171 10.87 -10.51 13.61
N MET A 172 11.79 -10.87 12.73
CA MET A 172 11.63 -12.04 11.84
C MET A 172 11.51 -13.36 12.63
N ARG A 173 12.21 -13.49 13.76
CA ARG A 173 12.03 -14.64 14.67
C ARG A 173 10.65 -14.67 15.33
N LEU A 174 10.11 -13.52 15.75
CA LEU A 174 8.75 -13.44 16.27
C LEU A 174 7.71 -13.82 15.21
N VAL A 175 7.92 -13.37 13.97
CA VAL A 175 7.07 -13.69 12.82
C VAL A 175 7.04 -15.20 12.58
N ALA A 176 8.18 -15.89 12.72
CA ALA A 176 8.23 -17.35 12.65
C ALA A 176 7.31 -18.04 13.67
N VAL A 177 7.20 -17.51 14.89
CA VAL A 177 6.27 -18.04 15.92
C VAL A 177 4.82 -17.79 15.52
N ILE A 178 4.48 -16.60 15.03
CA ILE A 178 3.12 -16.27 14.59
C ILE A 178 2.66 -17.18 13.45
N MET A 179 3.56 -17.55 12.54
CA MET A 179 3.25 -18.45 11.43
C MET A 179 2.84 -19.86 11.86
N TRP A 180 3.29 -20.35 13.02
CA TRP A 180 2.80 -21.63 13.57
C TRP A 180 1.33 -21.55 13.99
N TYR A 181 0.88 -20.38 14.45
CA TYR A 181 -0.51 -20.12 14.82
C TYR A 181 -1.40 -19.76 13.63
N ALA A 182 -0.82 -19.25 12.54
CA ALA A 182 -1.54 -18.76 11.36
C ALA A 182 -2.57 -19.74 10.77
N PRO A 183 -2.30 -21.06 10.62
CA PRO A 183 -3.29 -21.99 10.05
C PRO A 183 -4.60 -22.04 10.85
N LEU A 184 -4.51 -21.98 12.18
CA LEU A 184 -5.69 -21.97 13.05
C LEU A 184 -6.46 -20.65 12.92
N GLY A 185 -5.74 -19.52 12.91
CA GLY A 185 -6.33 -18.20 12.71
C GLY A 185 -7.05 -18.07 11.36
N ILE A 186 -6.43 -18.54 10.28
CA ILE A 186 -6.99 -18.51 8.92
C ILE A 186 -8.27 -19.34 8.85
N LEU A 187 -8.31 -20.52 9.48
CA LEU A 187 -9.51 -21.36 9.52
C LEU A 187 -10.71 -20.60 10.13
N PHE A 188 -10.52 -19.95 11.28
CA PHE A 188 -11.58 -19.19 11.92
C PHE A 188 -11.93 -17.89 11.17
N LEU A 189 -10.95 -17.23 10.54
CA LEU A 189 -11.21 -16.04 9.71
C LEU A 189 -12.08 -16.39 8.50
N ILE A 190 -11.80 -17.51 7.82
CA ILE A 190 -12.60 -17.97 6.69
C ILE A 190 -13.99 -18.43 7.18
N ALA A 191 -14.05 -19.25 8.22
CA ALA A 191 -15.31 -19.76 8.76
C ALA A 191 -16.23 -18.63 9.25
N GLY A 192 -15.70 -17.67 10.01
CA GLY A 192 -16.47 -16.54 10.54
C GLY A 192 -17.07 -15.68 9.43
N LYS A 193 -16.34 -15.49 8.33
CA LYS A 193 -16.86 -14.73 7.19
C LYS A 193 -17.88 -15.49 6.36
N ILE A 194 -17.77 -16.80 6.24
CA ILE A 194 -18.82 -17.61 5.60
C ILE A 194 -20.14 -17.51 6.38
N VAL A 195 -20.08 -17.42 7.72
CA VAL A 195 -21.27 -17.26 8.57
C VAL A 195 -21.89 -15.86 8.47
N GLU A 196 -21.08 -14.81 8.26
CA GLU A 196 -21.58 -13.45 8.02
C GLU A 196 -22.26 -13.29 6.65
N MET A 197 -22.11 -14.24 5.72
CA MET A 197 -22.75 -14.16 4.41
C MET A 197 -24.27 -14.34 4.55
N GLU A 198 -25.02 -13.28 4.26
CA GLU A 198 -26.46 -13.37 4.01
C GLU A 198 -26.74 -14.11 2.68
N ASP A 199 -27.95 -14.66 2.55
CA ASP A 199 -28.36 -15.59 1.49
C ASP A 199 -27.86 -15.17 0.09
N MET A 200 -27.16 -16.08 -0.60
CA MET A 200 -26.65 -15.91 -1.98
C MET A 200 -27.77 -15.63 -3.01
N GLY A 201 -29.05 -15.78 -2.61
CA GLY A 201 -30.22 -15.40 -3.40
C GLY A 201 -30.44 -13.89 -3.53
N VAL A 202 -29.77 -13.06 -2.72
CA VAL A 202 -29.87 -11.58 -2.74
C VAL A 202 -28.97 -10.94 -3.80
N ILE A 203 -28.00 -11.70 -4.35
CA ILE A 203 -27.13 -11.19 -5.42
C ILE A 203 -27.92 -11.17 -6.73
N GLY A 204 -28.55 -10.03 -7.03
CA GLY A 204 -29.22 -9.81 -8.30
C GLY A 204 -28.31 -10.13 -9.49
N GLY A 205 -28.88 -10.61 -10.60
CA GLY A 205 -28.10 -11.14 -11.74
C GLY A 205 -27.02 -10.20 -12.28
N GLN A 206 -27.24 -8.88 -12.24
CA GLN A 206 -26.24 -7.88 -12.64
C GLN A 206 -25.03 -7.84 -11.69
N LEU A 207 -25.27 -7.94 -10.37
CA LEU A 207 -24.20 -7.94 -9.37
C LEU A 207 -23.40 -9.24 -9.42
N ALA A 208 -24.05 -10.37 -9.73
CA ALA A 208 -23.36 -11.63 -9.98
C ALA A 208 -22.43 -11.54 -11.21
N MET A 209 -22.92 -10.96 -12.32
CA MET A 209 -22.11 -10.73 -13.53
C MET A 209 -20.94 -9.78 -13.27
N TYR A 210 -21.15 -8.74 -12.47
CA TYR A 210 -20.08 -7.86 -12.00
C TYR A 210 -19.01 -8.63 -11.22
N THR A 211 -19.42 -9.42 -10.23
CA THR A 211 -18.50 -10.24 -9.42
C THR A 211 -17.67 -11.18 -10.31
N VAL A 212 -18.30 -11.89 -11.25
CA VAL A 212 -17.60 -12.76 -12.20
C VAL A 212 -16.60 -11.97 -13.07
N THR A 213 -16.99 -10.79 -13.55
CA THR A 213 -16.14 -9.91 -14.36
C THR A 213 -14.87 -9.51 -13.59
N VAL A 214 -15.00 -9.12 -12.31
CA VAL A 214 -13.86 -8.78 -11.45
C VAL A 214 -12.95 -9.98 -11.23
N ILE A 215 -13.52 -11.14 -10.90
CA ILE A 215 -12.75 -12.38 -10.68
C ILE A 215 -11.94 -12.74 -11.92
N VAL A 216 -12.56 -12.70 -13.10
CA VAL A 216 -11.90 -13.00 -14.37
C VAL A 216 -10.77 -12.00 -14.64
N GLY A 217 -10.99 -10.71 -14.41
CA GLY A 217 -9.95 -9.69 -14.56
C GLY A 217 -8.76 -9.90 -13.63
N LEU A 218 -9.01 -10.15 -12.35
CA LEU A 218 -7.97 -10.45 -11.36
C LEU A 218 -7.21 -11.73 -11.73
N LEU A 219 -7.91 -12.79 -12.15
CA LEU A 219 -7.26 -14.04 -12.56
C LEU A 219 -6.39 -13.86 -13.80
N ILE A 220 -6.87 -13.13 -14.83
CA ILE A 220 -6.05 -12.83 -16.01
C ILE A 220 -4.79 -12.07 -15.60
N HIS A 221 -4.93 -11.06 -14.74
CA HIS A 221 -3.77 -10.29 -14.29
C HIS A 221 -2.80 -11.15 -13.45
N ALA A 222 -3.30 -11.87 -12.45
CA ALA A 222 -2.52 -12.64 -11.49
C ALA A 222 -1.87 -13.90 -12.08
N VAL A 223 -2.57 -14.61 -12.96
CA VAL A 223 -2.16 -15.94 -13.47
C VAL A 223 -1.47 -15.83 -14.83
N ILE A 224 -1.82 -14.82 -15.64
CA ILE A 224 -1.27 -14.69 -17.00
C ILE A 224 -0.26 -13.55 -17.05
N VAL A 225 -0.67 -12.32 -16.70
CA VAL A 225 0.14 -11.12 -16.95
C VAL A 225 1.34 -11.02 -16.04
N LEU A 226 1.16 -11.09 -14.72
CA LEU A 226 2.29 -11.01 -13.78
C LEU A 226 3.31 -12.15 -13.98
N PRO A 227 2.90 -13.43 -14.15
CA PRO A 227 3.85 -14.52 -14.40
C PRO A 227 4.54 -14.39 -15.76
N LEU A 228 3.83 -13.92 -16.80
CA LEU A 228 4.42 -13.65 -18.12
C LEU A 228 5.46 -12.54 -18.04
N LEU A 229 5.18 -11.45 -17.33
CA LEU A 229 6.12 -10.36 -17.11
C LEU A 229 7.37 -10.84 -16.37
N TYR A 230 7.19 -11.64 -15.32
CA TYR A 230 8.29 -12.27 -14.60
C TYR A 230 9.13 -13.15 -15.52
N PHE A 231 8.49 -14.01 -16.33
CA PHE A 231 9.19 -14.89 -17.27
C PHE A 231 9.95 -14.10 -18.35
N LEU A 232 9.35 -13.03 -18.88
CA LEU A 232 9.96 -12.22 -19.94
C LEU A 232 11.25 -11.54 -19.46
N VAL A 233 11.23 -11.01 -18.24
CA VAL A 233 12.37 -10.27 -17.66
C VAL A 233 13.42 -11.21 -17.06
N THR A 234 13.00 -12.17 -16.24
CA THR A 234 13.94 -13.04 -15.50
C THR A 234 14.36 -14.29 -16.26
N ARG A 235 13.59 -14.67 -17.29
CA ARG A 235 13.73 -15.94 -18.05
C ARG A 235 13.71 -17.18 -17.16
N LYS A 236 13.09 -17.10 -15.98
CA LYS A 236 12.90 -18.21 -15.03
C LYS A 236 11.43 -18.61 -14.96
N ASN A 237 11.16 -19.85 -14.54
CA ASN A 237 9.81 -20.36 -14.39
C ASN A 237 9.08 -19.65 -13.23
N PRO A 238 8.02 -18.87 -13.49
CA PRO A 238 7.29 -18.13 -12.44
C PRO A 238 6.53 -19.04 -11.49
N TRP A 239 6.09 -20.23 -11.94
CA TRP A 239 5.24 -21.11 -11.12
C TRP A 239 5.99 -21.70 -9.91
N VAL A 240 7.29 -21.94 -10.06
CA VAL A 240 8.15 -22.36 -8.95
C VAL A 240 8.27 -21.24 -7.91
N PHE A 241 8.42 -20.00 -8.38
CA PHE A 241 8.48 -18.81 -7.54
C PHE A 241 7.16 -18.60 -6.79
N ILE A 242 6.02 -18.75 -7.46
CA ILE A 242 4.68 -18.66 -6.85
C ILE A 242 4.46 -19.78 -5.83
N GLY A 243 4.97 -20.99 -6.10
CA GLY A 243 4.89 -22.13 -5.17
C GLY A 243 5.52 -21.84 -3.81
N GLY A 244 6.67 -21.14 -3.77
CA GLY A 244 7.30 -20.72 -2.51
C GLY A 244 6.57 -19.60 -1.76
N LEU A 245 5.61 -18.93 -2.40
CA LEU A 245 4.78 -17.86 -1.83
C LEU A 245 3.40 -18.34 -1.35
N LEU A 246 3.05 -19.60 -1.56
CA LEU A 246 1.69 -20.11 -1.34
C LEU A 246 1.15 -19.80 0.06
N GLN A 247 1.99 -19.89 1.09
CA GLN A 247 1.61 -19.57 2.46
C GLN A 247 1.23 -18.09 2.64
N ALA A 248 1.99 -17.17 2.04
CA ALA A 248 1.69 -15.74 2.07
C ALA A 248 0.39 -15.44 1.32
N LEU A 249 0.17 -16.06 0.14
CA LEU A 249 -1.04 -15.88 -0.66
C LEU A 249 -2.30 -16.39 0.05
N ILE A 250 -2.24 -17.57 0.68
CA ILE A 250 -3.36 -18.10 1.47
C ILE A 250 -3.65 -17.20 2.68
N THR A 251 -2.60 -16.70 3.34
CA THR A 251 -2.79 -15.78 4.45
C THR A 251 -3.42 -14.47 3.97
N ALA A 252 -3.00 -13.95 2.82
CA ALA A 252 -3.56 -12.72 2.24
C ALA A 252 -5.04 -12.89 1.87
N LEU A 253 -5.39 -14.06 1.34
CA LEU A 253 -6.77 -14.44 1.08
C LEU A 253 -7.60 -14.49 2.38
N GLY A 254 -7.02 -14.98 3.49
CA GLY A 254 -7.68 -15.09 4.79
C GLY A 254 -7.79 -13.78 5.57
N THR A 255 -6.77 -12.92 5.54
CA THR A 255 -6.76 -11.65 6.27
C THR A 255 -7.40 -10.49 5.50
N SER A 256 -7.40 -10.54 4.16
CA SER A 256 -7.80 -9.41 3.29
C SER A 256 -6.97 -8.14 3.54
N SER A 257 -5.71 -8.29 3.97
CA SER A 257 -4.81 -7.15 4.21
C SER A 257 -3.37 -7.46 3.79
N SER A 258 -2.87 -6.70 2.80
CA SER A 258 -1.49 -6.80 2.32
C SER A 258 -0.50 -6.46 3.43
N SER A 259 -0.77 -5.40 4.20
CA SER A 259 0.09 -4.98 5.32
C SER A 259 0.15 -6.01 6.44
N ALA A 260 -0.96 -6.69 6.76
CA ALA A 260 -0.96 -7.75 7.77
C ALA A 260 -0.17 -8.98 7.34
N THR A 261 -0.09 -9.26 6.04
CA THR A 261 0.66 -10.41 5.50
C THR A 261 2.13 -10.14 5.23
N LEU A 262 2.54 -8.88 5.21
CA LEU A 262 3.88 -8.44 4.87
C LEU A 262 5.00 -9.24 5.58
N PRO A 263 4.92 -9.56 6.88
CA PRO A 263 5.98 -10.32 7.54
C PRO A 263 6.10 -11.78 7.04
N ILE A 264 4.99 -12.40 6.66
CA ILE A 264 4.97 -13.75 6.09
C ILE A 264 5.55 -13.71 4.68
N THR A 265 5.18 -12.69 3.89
CA THR A 265 5.73 -12.45 2.55
C THR A 265 7.25 -12.28 2.59
N PHE A 266 7.77 -11.54 3.57
CA PHE A 266 9.21 -11.42 3.81
C PHE A 266 9.88 -12.79 3.95
N LYS A 267 9.37 -13.62 4.86
CA LYS A 267 9.97 -14.94 5.12
C LYS A 267 9.89 -15.85 3.90
N CYS A 268 8.73 -15.91 3.22
CA CYS A 268 8.57 -16.74 2.02
C CYS A 268 9.56 -16.32 0.91
N LEU A 269 9.77 -15.02 0.70
CA LEU A 269 10.71 -14.54 -0.31
C LEU A 269 12.16 -14.80 0.06
N GLU A 270 12.55 -14.54 1.31
CA GLU A 270 13.94 -14.68 1.76
C GLU A 270 14.36 -16.15 1.95
N GLU A 271 13.47 -17.00 2.50
CA GLU A 271 13.79 -18.40 2.81
C GLU A 271 13.40 -19.38 1.70
N ASN A 272 12.19 -19.28 1.15
CA ASN A 272 11.72 -20.26 0.15
C ASN A 272 12.24 -19.93 -1.26
N ASN A 273 12.23 -18.65 -1.63
CA ASN A 273 12.61 -18.20 -2.97
C ASN A 273 14.06 -17.70 -3.05
N GLY A 274 14.71 -17.47 -1.90
CA GLY A 274 16.11 -17.04 -1.82
C GLY A 274 16.36 -15.62 -2.35
N VAL A 275 15.37 -14.73 -2.29
CA VAL A 275 15.52 -13.34 -2.74
C VAL A 275 16.39 -12.56 -1.76
N ASP A 276 17.32 -11.75 -2.27
CA ASP A 276 18.23 -10.94 -1.46
C ASP A 276 17.48 -10.01 -0.47
N LYS A 277 17.84 -10.09 0.82
CA LYS A 277 17.23 -9.31 1.91
C LYS A 277 17.28 -7.80 1.67
N ARG A 278 18.29 -7.31 0.94
CA ARG A 278 18.43 -5.89 0.60
C ARG A 278 17.33 -5.43 -0.36
N VAL A 279 16.88 -6.32 -1.24
CA VAL A 279 15.79 -6.08 -2.19
C VAL A 279 14.45 -6.18 -1.48
N THR A 280 14.19 -7.29 -0.77
CA THR A 280 12.89 -7.52 -0.08
C THR A 280 12.56 -6.40 0.90
N ARG A 281 13.53 -5.97 1.71
CA ARG A 281 13.37 -4.90 2.72
C ARG A 281 13.15 -3.51 2.13
N PHE A 282 13.39 -3.35 0.83
CA PHE A 282 13.10 -2.13 0.10
C PHE A 282 11.77 -2.25 -0.65
N VAL A 283 11.62 -3.29 -1.46
CA VAL A 283 10.53 -3.43 -2.43
C VAL A 283 9.21 -3.69 -1.71
N LEU A 284 9.15 -4.65 -0.77
CA LEU A 284 7.88 -5.09 -0.19
C LEU A 284 7.17 -4.04 0.65
N PRO A 285 7.82 -3.29 1.56
CA PRO A 285 7.12 -2.27 2.35
C PRO A 285 6.59 -1.12 1.49
N VAL A 286 7.29 -0.80 0.41
CA VAL A 286 6.85 0.22 -0.56
C VAL A 286 5.74 -0.32 -1.46
N GLY A 287 5.83 -1.59 -1.88
CA GLY A 287 4.81 -2.26 -2.69
C GLY A 287 3.48 -2.38 -1.96
N ALA A 288 3.51 -2.77 -0.68
CA ALA A 288 2.33 -2.97 0.14
C ALA A 288 1.45 -1.70 0.33
N THR A 289 1.95 -0.52 -0.01
CA THR A 289 1.21 0.74 -0.03
C THR A 289 1.00 1.31 -1.43
N ILE A 290 1.99 1.20 -2.33
CA ILE A 290 1.94 1.85 -3.64
C ILE A 290 1.39 0.93 -4.73
N ASN A 291 1.77 -0.35 -4.71
CA ASN A 291 1.51 -1.29 -5.80
C ASN A 291 0.25 -2.12 -5.53
N MET A 292 -0.90 -1.51 -5.80
CA MET A 292 -2.20 -2.14 -5.59
C MET A 292 -2.92 -2.48 -6.91
N ASP A 293 -2.30 -3.37 -7.70
CA ASP A 293 -2.78 -3.78 -9.02
C ASP A 293 -4.26 -4.26 -9.02
N GLY A 294 -4.61 -5.11 -8.06
CA GLY A 294 -5.97 -5.63 -7.90
C GLY A 294 -6.98 -4.56 -7.48
N THR A 295 -6.56 -3.58 -6.68
CA THR A 295 -7.39 -2.42 -6.30
C THR A 295 -7.64 -1.52 -7.50
N ALA A 296 -6.60 -1.22 -8.29
CA ALA A 296 -6.73 -0.36 -9.47
C ALA A 296 -7.61 -0.99 -10.55
N LEU A 297 -7.46 -2.31 -10.80
CA LEU A 297 -8.32 -3.07 -11.71
C LEU A 297 -9.79 -3.01 -11.26
N TYR A 298 -10.03 -3.25 -9.97
CA TYR A 298 -11.36 -3.19 -9.38
C TYR A 298 -11.98 -1.80 -9.50
N GLU A 299 -11.23 -0.74 -9.19
CA GLU A 299 -11.71 0.65 -9.26
C GLU A 299 -12.15 1.05 -10.67
N ALA A 300 -11.32 0.76 -11.67
CA ALA A 300 -11.65 1.06 -13.05
C ALA A 300 -12.88 0.28 -13.54
N LEU A 301 -12.95 -1.01 -13.19
CA LEU A 301 -14.05 -1.89 -13.55
C LEU A 301 -15.36 -1.46 -12.88
N ALA A 302 -15.34 -1.19 -11.58
CA ALA A 302 -16.52 -0.77 -10.82
C ALA A 302 -17.06 0.59 -11.27
N ALA A 303 -16.18 1.55 -11.58
CA ALA A 303 -16.60 2.85 -12.11
C ALA A 303 -17.38 2.70 -13.43
N ILE A 304 -16.88 1.86 -14.35
CA ILE A 304 -17.57 1.60 -15.62
C ILE A 304 -18.86 0.78 -15.40
N PHE A 305 -18.86 -0.18 -14.48
CA PHE A 305 -20.07 -0.91 -14.10
C PHE A 305 -21.17 0.02 -13.58
N ILE A 306 -20.83 0.94 -12.67
CA ILE A 306 -21.77 1.95 -12.13
C ILE A 306 -22.28 2.86 -13.25
N ALA A 307 -21.43 3.27 -14.19
CA ALA A 307 -21.86 4.03 -15.36
C ALA A 307 -22.89 3.24 -16.19
N GLN A 308 -22.62 1.95 -16.46
CA GLN A 308 -23.52 1.07 -17.21
C GLN A 308 -24.88 0.89 -16.51
N VAL A 309 -24.89 0.66 -15.19
CA VAL A 309 -26.13 0.53 -14.40
C VAL A 309 -26.96 1.81 -14.44
N ASN A 310 -26.31 2.97 -14.48
CA ASN A 310 -26.99 4.27 -14.59
C ASN A 310 -27.38 4.64 -16.03
N ASN A 311 -27.11 3.78 -17.02
CA ASN A 311 -27.25 4.12 -18.45
C ASN A 311 -26.49 5.40 -18.81
N PHE A 312 -25.37 5.65 -18.15
CA PHE A 312 -24.49 6.77 -18.41
C PHE A 312 -23.48 6.34 -19.48
N GLU A 313 -23.56 6.93 -20.67
CA GLU A 313 -22.60 6.66 -21.73
C GLU A 313 -21.28 7.38 -21.45
N LEU A 314 -20.23 6.60 -21.19
CA LEU A 314 -18.89 7.14 -21.00
C LEU A 314 -18.27 7.49 -22.33
N ASN A 315 -17.79 8.73 -22.46
CA ASN A 315 -16.97 9.13 -23.60
C ASN A 315 -15.53 8.63 -23.44
N PHE A 316 -14.76 8.65 -24.53
CA PHE A 316 -13.36 8.20 -24.53
C PHE A 316 -12.48 8.96 -23.53
N GLY A 317 -12.73 10.27 -23.37
CA GLY A 317 -12.02 11.10 -22.38
C GLY A 317 -12.27 10.64 -20.94
N GLN A 318 -13.51 10.32 -20.59
CA GLN A 318 -13.89 9.83 -19.26
C GLN A 318 -13.28 8.46 -18.96
N ILE A 319 -13.15 7.58 -19.97
CA ILE A 319 -12.45 6.29 -19.81
C ILE A 319 -10.97 6.51 -19.47
N ILE A 320 -10.32 7.47 -20.15
CA ILE A 320 -8.93 7.85 -19.82
C ILE A 320 -8.87 8.45 -18.41
N THR A 321 -9.81 9.32 -18.04
CA THR A 321 -9.89 9.90 -16.70
C THR A 321 -10.00 8.80 -15.65
N ILE A 322 -10.93 7.84 -15.80
CA ILE A 322 -11.06 6.67 -14.90
C ILE A 322 -9.75 5.90 -14.82
N SER A 323 -9.07 5.68 -15.95
CA SER A 323 -7.81 4.94 -15.97
C SER A 323 -6.72 5.63 -15.14
N ILE A 324 -6.56 6.94 -15.30
CA ILE A 324 -5.55 7.72 -14.59
C ILE A 324 -5.93 7.84 -13.11
N THR A 325 -7.20 8.12 -12.81
CA THR A 325 -7.66 8.32 -11.43
C THR A 325 -7.66 7.03 -10.63
N ALA A 326 -8.02 5.88 -11.23
CA ALA A 326 -7.89 4.57 -10.57
C ALA A 326 -6.43 4.21 -10.27
N THR A 327 -5.51 4.50 -11.20
CA THR A 327 -4.06 4.28 -10.97
C THR A 327 -3.54 5.17 -9.83
N ALA A 328 -3.99 6.43 -9.78
CA ALA A 328 -3.58 7.35 -8.71
C ALA A 328 -4.24 7.01 -7.36
N ALA A 329 -5.50 6.63 -7.38
CA ALA A 329 -6.28 6.29 -6.19
C ALA A 329 -5.81 4.98 -5.56
N SER A 330 -5.38 3.99 -6.36
CA SER A 330 -4.80 2.74 -5.85
C SER A 330 -3.50 2.95 -5.07
N ILE A 331 -2.69 3.97 -5.39
CA ILE A 331 -1.50 4.34 -4.61
C ILE A 331 -1.88 4.93 -3.24
N GLY A 332 -3.06 5.57 -3.17
CA GLY A 332 -3.58 6.17 -1.94
C GLY A 332 -4.39 5.20 -1.08
N ALA A 333 -4.73 4.02 -1.60
CA ALA A 333 -5.42 3.00 -0.83
C ALA A 333 -4.47 2.43 0.24
N ALA A 334 -4.92 2.36 1.49
CA ALA A 334 -4.15 1.72 2.55
C ALA A 334 -4.22 0.19 2.39
N GLY A 335 -3.17 -0.53 2.80
CA GLY A 335 -3.11 -2.01 2.74
C GLY A 335 -3.98 -2.72 3.78
N ILE A 336 -5.13 -2.14 4.11
CA ILE A 336 -6.13 -2.59 5.08
C ILE A 336 -7.39 -3.08 4.35
N PRO A 337 -8.20 -3.94 4.99
CA PRO A 337 -9.42 -4.45 4.37
C PRO A 337 -10.37 -3.32 3.96
N GLN A 338 -11.07 -3.50 2.83
CA GLN A 338 -12.08 -2.57 2.30
C GLN A 338 -11.58 -1.15 1.94
N ALA A 339 -10.26 -0.91 1.93
CA ALA A 339 -9.71 0.42 1.60
C ALA A 339 -10.13 0.91 0.20
N GLY A 340 -10.28 -0.01 -0.76
CA GLY A 340 -10.67 0.28 -2.15
C GLY A 340 -12.04 0.96 -2.31
N LEU A 341 -12.96 0.77 -1.35
CA LEU A 341 -14.28 1.41 -1.41
C LEU A 341 -14.20 2.92 -1.12
N VAL A 342 -13.25 3.35 -0.29
CA VAL A 342 -13.06 4.77 0.04
C VAL A 342 -12.44 5.51 -1.14
N THR A 343 -11.44 4.90 -1.78
CA THR A 343 -10.76 5.45 -2.95
C THR A 343 -11.63 5.44 -4.21
N MET A 344 -12.63 4.55 -4.29
CA MET A 344 -13.67 4.56 -5.33
C MET A 344 -14.40 5.90 -5.45
N VAL A 345 -14.63 6.60 -4.33
CA VAL A 345 -15.30 7.92 -4.32
C VAL A 345 -14.52 8.92 -5.18
N ILE A 346 -13.19 8.87 -5.14
CA ILE A 346 -12.30 9.73 -5.93
C ILE A 346 -12.48 9.43 -7.42
N VAL A 347 -12.53 8.15 -7.79
CA VAL A 347 -12.68 7.71 -9.18
C VAL A 347 -14.05 8.12 -9.74
N LEU A 348 -15.14 7.86 -9.01
CA LEU A 348 -16.50 8.21 -9.47
C LEU A 348 -16.71 9.72 -9.58
N THR A 349 -16.27 10.50 -8.60
CA THR A 349 -16.38 11.96 -8.62
C THR A 349 -15.58 12.58 -9.76
N SER A 350 -14.45 11.99 -10.15
CA SER A 350 -13.61 12.49 -11.25
C SER A 350 -14.30 12.50 -12.62
N VAL A 351 -15.30 11.61 -12.81
CA VAL A 351 -16.09 11.52 -14.05
C VAL A 351 -17.54 11.97 -13.88
N GLY A 352 -17.91 12.44 -12.69
CA GLY A 352 -19.26 12.94 -12.39
C GLY A 352 -20.31 11.84 -12.18
N LEU A 353 -19.89 10.63 -11.80
CA LEU A 353 -20.81 9.55 -11.48
C LEU A 353 -21.31 9.65 -10.02
N PRO A 354 -22.57 9.24 -9.76
CA PRO A 354 -23.14 9.25 -8.42
C PRO A 354 -22.40 8.27 -7.49
N THR A 355 -21.90 8.78 -6.35
CA THR A 355 -21.16 7.99 -5.36
C THR A 355 -22.04 7.07 -4.54
N ASP A 356 -23.35 7.36 -4.46
CA ASP A 356 -24.30 6.55 -3.70
C ASP A 356 -24.42 5.12 -4.24
N ASP A 357 -24.10 4.92 -5.53
CA ASP A 357 -24.14 3.61 -6.18
C ASP A 357 -22.96 2.70 -5.79
N ILE A 358 -21.98 3.17 -5.02
CA ILE A 358 -21.00 2.30 -4.36
C ILE A 358 -21.71 1.32 -3.42
N THR A 359 -22.84 1.70 -2.81
CA THR A 359 -23.61 0.81 -1.92
C THR A 359 -24.01 -0.50 -2.60
N LEU A 360 -24.18 -0.49 -3.93
CA LEU A 360 -24.53 -1.66 -4.74
C LEU A 360 -23.44 -2.73 -4.72
N ILE A 361 -22.17 -2.33 -4.62
CA ILE A 361 -21.01 -3.23 -4.69
C ILE A 361 -20.48 -3.62 -3.31
N ILE A 362 -20.87 -2.92 -2.23
CA ILE A 362 -20.45 -3.22 -0.85
C ILE A 362 -20.80 -4.67 -0.47
N ALA A 363 -21.99 -5.14 -0.85
CA ALA A 363 -22.49 -6.48 -0.52
C ALA A 363 -21.59 -7.62 -1.03
N VAL A 364 -20.85 -7.41 -2.12
CA VAL A 364 -19.93 -8.40 -2.70
C VAL A 364 -18.45 -8.07 -2.45
N ASP A 365 -18.14 -6.88 -1.94
CA ASP A 365 -16.77 -6.41 -1.75
C ASP A 365 -16.00 -7.28 -0.76
N TRP A 366 -16.66 -7.80 0.28
CA TRP A 366 -16.01 -8.65 1.30
C TRP A 366 -15.31 -9.89 0.70
N PHE A 367 -15.81 -10.41 -0.41
CA PHE A 367 -15.23 -11.55 -1.13
C PHE A 367 -14.17 -11.08 -2.14
N LEU A 368 -14.50 -10.07 -2.94
CA LEU A 368 -13.62 -9.54 -3.97
C LEU A 368 -12.34 -8.95 -3.37
N ASP A 369 -12.43 -8.32 -2.20
CA ASP A 369 -11.29 -7.73 -1.47
C ASP A 369 -10.18 -8.74 -1.19
N ARG A 370 -10.54 -9.99 -0.95
CA ARG A 370 -9.60 -11.07 -0.66
C ARG A 370 -8.78 -11.43 -1.90
N LEU A 371 -9.43 -11.47 -3.06
CA LEU A 371 -8.79 -11.72 -4.34
C LEU A 371 -7.93 -10.52 -4.76
N ARG A 372 -8.38 -9.29 -4.51
CA ARG A 372 -7.58 -8.07 -4.71
C ARG A 372 -6.30 -8.12 -3.88
N THR A 373 -6.44 -8.37 -2.58
CA THR A 373 -5.32 -8.48 -1.64
C THR A 373 -4.30 -9.53 -2.10
N THR A 374 -4.79 -10.72 -2.48
CA THR A 374 -3.93 -11.81 -2.96
C THR A 374 -3.17 -11.40 -4.23
N THR A 375 -3.83 -10.69 -5.15
CA THR A 375 -3.22 -10.18 -6.38
C THR A 375 -2.17 -9.11 -6.09
N ASN A 376 -2.43 -8.20 -5.15
CA ASN A 376 -1.48 -7.15 -4.74
C ASN A 376 -0.21 -7.78 -4.13
N VAL A 377 -0.37 -8.72 -3.19
CA VAL A 377 0.76 -9.43 -2.55
C VAL A 377 1.57 -10.23 -3.57
N LEU A 378 0.91 -10.85 -4.56
CA LEU A 378 1.57 -11.55 -5.65
C LEU A 378 2.38 -10.58 -6.54
N GLY A 379 1.80 -9.44 -6.90
CA GLY A 379 2.44 -8.39 -7.69
C GLY A 379 3.72 -7.86 -7.03
N ASP A 380 3.66 -7.57 -5.73
CA ASP A 380 4.81 -7.13 -4.93
C ASP A 380 5.92 -8.17 -4.88
N SER A 381 5.52 -9.44 -4.69
CA SER A 381 6.46 -10.54 -4.55
C SER A 381 7.19 -10.85 -5.87
N LEU A 382 6.47 -10.84 -6.99
CA LEU A 382 7.07 -10.98 -8.32
C LEU A 382 7.92 -9.76 -8.67
N GLY A 383 7.49 -8.56 -8.25
CA GLY A 383 8.26 -7.33 -8.35
C GLY A 383 9.60 -7.42 -7.65
N ALA A 384 9.64 -7.97 -6.43
CA ALA A 384 10.89 -8.19 -5.71
C ALA A 384 11.85 -9.10 -6.48
N GLY A 385 11.36 -10.21 -7.03
CA GLY A 385 12.18 -11.12 -7.86
C GLY A 385 12.66 -10.49 -9.18
N ILE A 386 11.86 -9.65 -9.81
CA ILE A 386 12.24 -8.91 -11.03
C ILE A 386 13.30 -7.86 -10.72
N VAL A 387 13.08 -7.05 -9.69
CA VAL A 387 14.02 -5.99 -9.26
C VAL A 387 15.34 -6.61 -8.83
N GLU A 388 15.34 -7.75 -8.14
CA GLU A 388 16.54 -8.52 -7.81
C GLU A 388 17.29 -8.93 -9.09
N HIS A 389 16.60 -9.56 -10.04
CA HIS A 389 17.22 -10.04 -11.28
C HIS A 389 17.88 -8.91 -12.08
N LEU A 390 17.21 -7.75 -12.14
CA LEU A 390 17.72 -6.55 -12.80
C LEU A 390 18.86 -5.89 -12.02
N SER A 391 18.90 -6.07 -10.69
CA SER A 391 19.87 -5.44 -9.79
C SER A 391 21.04 -6.32 -9.38
N ARG A 392 21.17 -7.51 -9.99
CA ARG A 392 22.23 -8.49 -9.70
C ARG A 392 23.65 -7.92 -9.80
N HIS A 393 23.90 -6.97 -10.70
CA HIS A 393 25.23 -6.42 -10.91
C HIS A 393 25.59 -5.46 -9.78
N GLU A 394 24.63 -4.62 -9.36
CA GLU A 394 24.78 -3.73 -8.22
C GLU A 394 24.93 -4.51 -6.90
N LEU A 395 24.20 -5.62 -6.74
CA LEU A 395 24.32 -6.49 -5.57
C LEU A 395 25.70 -7.16 -5.50
N LYS A 396 26.18 -7.75 -6.61
CA LYS A 396 27.49 -8.41 -6.68
C LYS A 396 28.67 -7.47 -6.41
N ASN A 397 28.67 -6.29 -7.02
CA ASN A 397 29.75 -5.31 -6.81
C ASN A 397 29.88 -4.94 -5.34
N ARG A 398 28.76 -4.90 -4.62
CA ARG A 398 28.72 -4.55 -3.22
C ARG A 398 29.16 -5.65 -2.28
N ASP A 399 28.87 -6.90 -2.64
CA ASP A 399 29.39 -8.05 -1.89
C ASP A 399 30.93 -8.08 -1.97
N VAL A 400 31.50 -7.69 -3.12
CA VAL A 400 32.94 -7.51 -3.31
C VAL A 400 33.49 -6.34 -2.48
N GLU A 401 32.82 -5.18 -2.48
CA GLU A 401 33.23 -4.02 -1.67
C GLU A 401 33.19 -4.33 -0.17
N MET A 402 32.13 -4.97 0.34
CA MET A 402 32.05 -5.37 1.75
C MET A 402 33.09 -6.43 2.10
N GLY A 403 33.34 -7.39 1.21
CA GLY A 403 34.39 -8.39 1.41
C GLY A 403 35.77 -7.74 1.52
N ASN A 404 36.08 -6.78 0.65
CA ASN A 404 37.35 -6.06 0.66
C ASN A 404 37.49 -5.17 1.90
N SER A 405 36.43 -4.47 2.33
CA SER A 405 36.49 -3.64 3.55
C SER A 405 36.70 -4.46 4.82
N VAL A 406 36.09 -5.66 4.92
CA VAL A 406 36.30 -6.56 6.07
C VAL A 406 37.73 -7.10 6.08
N ILE A 407 38.33 -7.34 4.90
CA ILE A 407 39.73 -7.76 4.79
C ILE A 407 40.65 -6.60 5.21
N GLU A 408 40.45 -5.39 4.70
CA GLU A 408 41.24 -4.20 5.07
C GLU A 408 41.15 -3.88 6.58
N GLU A 409 39.96 -3.99 7.17
CA GLU A 409 39.77 -3.77 8.61
C GLU A 409 40.44 -4.86 9.46
N ASN A 410 40.44 -6.12 9.01
CA ASN A 410 41.16 -7.21 9.65
C ASN A 410 42.69 -7.10 9.46
N GLU A 411 43.17 -6.55 8.35
CA GLU A 411 44.60 -6.27 8.14
C GLU A 411 45.09 -5.10 8.99
N MET A 412 44.28 -4.06 9.19
CA MET A 412 44.57 -2.96 10.14
C MET A 412 44.53 -3.40 11.61
N LYS A 413 43.76 -4.44 11.95
CA LYS A 413 43.68 -5.01 13.31
C LYS A 413 44.76 -6.05 13.62
N LYS A 414 45.77 -6.26 12.75
CA LYS A 414 46.94 -7.06 13.12
C LYS A 414 47.62 -6.39 14.34
N PRO A 415 47.89 -7.13 15.44
CA PRO A 415 48.55 -6.56 16.59
C PRO A 415 49.92 -6.04 16.12
N TYR A 416 50.22 -4.77 16.41
CA TYR A 416 51.59 -4.26 16.31
C TYR A 416 52.51 -5.26 17.02
N GLN A 417 53.33 -5.97 16.26
CA GLN A 417 54.40 -6.79 16.82
C GLN A 417 55.34 -5.81 17.53
N LEU A 418 55.28 -5.79 18.86
CA LEU A 418 56.27 -5.16 19.71
C LEU A 418 57.63 -5.75 19.33
N ILE A 419 58.48 -4.92 18.71
CA ILE A 419 59.88 -5.21 18.50
C ILE A 419 60.48 -5.41 19.90
N ALA A 420 60.74 -6.67 20.26
CA ALA A 420 61.38 -7.01 21.51
C ALA A 420 62.79 -6.40 21.53
N GLN A 421 63.04 -5.49 22.47
CA GLN A 421 64.40 -5.19 22.92
C GLN A 421 64.86 -6.36 23.79
N GLU A 422 65.51 -7.35 23.20
CA GLU A 422 66.44 -8.20 23.93
C GLU A 422 67.76 -7.44 24.07
N SER A 423 67.99 -6.82 25.23
CA SER A 423 69.35 -6.56 25.71
C SER A 423 69.37 -6.43 27.22
N GLU A 424 69.91 -7.49 27.83
CA GLU A 424 70.59 -7.55 29.12
C GLU A 424 69.76 -7.35 30.40
N ILE A 425 69.63 -8.43 31.18
CA ILE A 425 70.10 -8.56 32.58
C ILE A 425 69.67 -9.94 33.10
N GLU A 426 70.63 -10.85 33.32
CA GLU A 426 70.81 -11.58 34.60
C GLU A 426 71.97 -12.59 34.50
N LYS A 427 73.03 -12.33 35.30
CA LYS A 427 74.05 -13.33 35.65
C LYS A 427 73.56 -14.13 36.86
N PRO A 428 73.88 -15.44 36.97
CA PRO A 428 73.51 -16.23 38.12
C PRO A 428 74.45 -15.98 39.30
N ILE A 429 73.87 -15.93 40.51
CA ILE A 429 74.58 -16.06 41.77
C ILE A 429 74.72 -17.56 42.03
N ASP A 430 75.95 -18.06 42.13
CA ASP A 430 76.22 -19.25 42.93
C ASP A 430 77.49 -19.04 43.76
N SER A 431 77.31 -19.30 45.05
CA SER A 431 78.31 -19.28 46.10
C SER A 431 79.16 -20.55 46.06
N GLU A 432 80.48 -20.44 46.12
CA GLU A 432 81.29 -21.37 46.90
C GLU A 432 82.72 -20.85 47.16
N THR A 433 83.09 -20.94 48.43
CA THR A 433 84.35 -20.55 49.06
C THR A 433 85.42 -21.63 48.85
N LYS A 434 86.68 -21.26 48.54
CA LYS A 434 87.90 -21.81 49.18
C LYS A 434 89.22 -21.20 48.65
N MET A 435 90.01 -20.76 49.63
CA MET A 435 91.44 -20.38 49.68
C MET A 435 91.95 -19.19 48.86
#